data_AF-B1M022-F1
#
_entry.id   AF-B1M022-F1
#
_cell.length_a   1.000
_cell.length_b   1.000
_cell.length_c   1.000
_cell.angle_alpha   90.00
_cell.angle_beta   90.00
_cell.angle_gamma   90.00
#
_symmetry.space_group_name_H-M   'P 1'
#
loop_
_entity.id
_entity.type
_entity.pdbx_description
1 polymer ?
#
loop_
_entity_poly.entity_id
_entity_poly.type
_entity_poly.pdbx_seq_one_letter_code
_entity_poly.pdbx_strand_id
1 'polypeptide(L)'
;MPRRHRWLPDYSHLWDVLPEDALTRAIRARTYGHGRRDFPAVANAAILRIYAGRECLTVADLLAAAAALQGPRGWSPSFAADYVGNVVAWGKELGLLEEASDGERSWRLIERSPVFEIIGGRCVRVRGLPDAEQATMNRKVASLHRRRATLARAAADKVRRRVGSLLDRLAVVRWDAGIPAEWLVFLGDQPAGMQVKEARGFILAAHDDWEPAVTKRWVGEVEATVTAAERDAVVRREAAEAASAAARLAEDADAFEGL
;
A
#
# COMPACT_ATOMS: atom_id res chain seq x y z
N MET A 1 12.26 -21.55 22.39
CA MET A 1 12.39 -21.81 20.94
C MET A 1 13.53 -20.96 20.40
N PRO A 2 14.65 -21.55 19.93
CA PRO A 2 15.75 -20.76 19.39
C PRO A 2 15.29 -20.01 18.13
N ARG A 3 15.51 -18.69 18.09
CA ARG A 3 15.26 -17.86 16.92
C ARG A 3 16.13 -18.40 15.79
N ARG A 4 15.52 -19.03 14.79
CA ARG A 4 16.22 -19.40 13.55
C ARG A 4 16.83 -18.12 12.99
N HIS A 5 18.16 -18.05 12.95
CA HIS A 5 18.89 -17.00 12.24
C HIS A 5 18.40 -17.06 10.78
N ARG A 6 17.54 -16.10 10.39
CA ARG A 6 17.24 -15.89 8.98
C ARG A 6 18.52 -15.33 8.38
N TRP A 7 19.24 -16.15 7.62
CA TRP A 7 20.29 -15.67 6.74
C TRP A 7 19.70 -14.55 5.89
N LEU A 8 20.24 -13.35 6.04
CA LEU A 8 19.91 -12.24 5.16
C LEU A 8 20.43 -12.60 3.77
N PRO A 9 19.65 -12.38 2.69
CA PRO A 9 20.15 -12.61 1.34
C PRO A 9 21.38 -11.72 1.09
N ASP A 10 22.43 -12.30 0.51
CA ASP A 10 23.65 -11.57 0.15
C ASP A 10 23.45 -10.83 -1.19
N TYR A 11 23.58 -9.50 -1.13
CA TYR A 11 23.48 -8.61 -2.28
C TYR A 11 24.80 -7.88 -2.57
N SER A 12 25.93 -8.42 -2.09
CA SER A 12 27.27 -7.88 -2.34
C SER A 12 27.59 -7.69 -3.84
N HIS A 13 27.00 -8.52 -4.70
CA HIS A 13 27.14 -8.41 -6.17
C HIS A 13 26.54 -7.13 -6.79
N LEU A 14 25.82 -6.32 -5.99
CA LEU A 14 25.23 -5.03 -6.39
C LEU A 14 26.00 -3.82 -5.82
N TRP A 15 27.03 -4.03 -5.01
CA TRP A 15 27.86 -2.94 -4.50
C TRP A 15 28.60 -2.26 -5.65
N ASP A 16 28.49 -0.94 -5.72
CA ASP A 16 29.10 -0.08 -6.75
C ASP A 16 28.74 -0.43 -8.20
N VAL A 17 27.66 -1.19 -8.41
CA VAL A 17 27.14 -1.52 -9.74
C VAL A 17 26.13 -0.48 -10.18
N LEU A 18 26.28 0.06 -11.39
CA LEU A 18 25.31 0.98 -11.95
C LEU A 18 23.96 0.27 -12.21
N PRO A 19 22.81 0.96 -12.07
CA PRO A 19 21.50 0.34 -12.29
C PRO A 19 21.35 -0.34 -13.65
N GLU A 20 21.92 0.25 -14.72
CA GLU A 20 21.88 -0.32 -16.07
C GLU A 20 22.64 -1.64 -16.19
N ASP A 21 23.82 -1.73 -15.55
CA ASP A 21 24.60 -2.96 -15.50
C ASP A 21 23.90 -4.04 -14.68
N ALA A 22 23.31 -3.65 -13.54
CA ALA A 22 22.54 -4.57 -12.69
C ALA A 22 21.34 -5.14 -13.45
N LEU A 23 20.57 -4.28 -14.14
CA LEU A 23 19.46 -4.68 -15.00
C LEU A 23 19.92 -5.67 -16.08
N THR A 24 20.95 -5.30 -16.84
CA THR A 24 21.44 -6.11 -17.97
C THR A 24 21.98 -7.46 -17.51
N ARG A 25 22.73 -7.49 -16.41
CA ARG A 25 23.23 -8.74 -15.80
C ARG A 25 22.07 -9.63 -15.35
N ALA A 26 21.08 -9.07 -14.67
CA ALA A 26 19.92 -9.81 -14.19
C ALA A 26 19.08 -10.41 -15.33
N ILE A 27 18.86 -9.66 -16.43
CA ILE A 27 18.15 -10.16 -17.61
C ILE A 27 18.86 -11.38 -18.23
N ARG A 28 20.20 -11.37 -18.24
CA ARG A 28 21.01 -12.45 -18.84
C ARG A 28 21.15 -13.68 -17.93
N ALA A 29 21.46 -13.46 -16.66
CA ALA A 29 21.89 -14.53 -15.75
C ALA A 29 20.81 -14.97 -14.76
N ARG A 30 19.73 -14.21 -14.59
CA ARG A 30 18.62 -14.51 -13.66
C ARG A 30 19.12 -14.91 -12.27
N THR A 31 19.66 -13.94 -11.55
CA THR A 31 20.27 -14.07 -10.22
C THR A 31 19.25 -14.36 -9.10
N TYR A 32 17.95 -14.18 -9.35
CA TYR A 32 16.89 -14.30 -8.34
C TYR A 32 15.77 -15.27 -8.74
N GLY A 33 15.12 -15.87 -7.75
CA GLY A 33 13.85 -16.61 -7.91
C GLY A 33 13.96 -18.13 -8.14
N HIS A 34 15.14 -18.68 -8.45
CA HIS A 34 15.33 -20.10 -8.75
C HIS A 34 14.87 -21.09 -7.67
N GLY A 35 14.96 -20.73 -6.38
CA GLY A 35 14.50 -21.57 -5.26
C GLY A 35 13.07 -21.28 -4.80
N ARG A 36 12.39 -20.32 -5.42
CA ARG A 36 11.12 -19.77 -4.92
C ARG A 36 9.95 -20.32 -5.72
N ARG A 37 9.24 -21.30 -5.15
CA ARG A 37 8.07 -21.95 -5.77
C ARG A 37 6.93 -20.99 -6.10
N ASP A 38 6.88 -19.82 -5.47
CA ASP A 38 5.91 -18.75 -5.71
C ASP A 38 6.35 -17.77 -6.81
N PHE A 39 7.61 -17.80 -7.22
CA PHE A 39 8.20 -16.75 -8.04
C PHE A 39 7.58 -16.58 -9.43
N PRO A 40 7.15 -17.64 -10.15
CA PRO A 40 6.52 -17.45 -11.46
C PRO A 40 5.27 -16.57 -11.40
N ALA A 41 4.42 -16.74 -10.38
CA ALA A 41 3.26 -15.88 -10.16
C ALA A 41 3.66 -14.45 -9.75
N VAL A 42 4.71 -14.31 -8.94
CA VAL A 42 5.25 -12.99 -8.55
C VAL A 42 5.79 -12.24 -9.76
N ALA A 43 6.58 -12.91 -10.62
CA ALA A 43 7.11 -12.35 -11.85
C ALA A 43 5.99 -11.98 -12.81
N ASN A 44 5.00 -12.86 -13.02
CA ASN A 44 3.85 -12.55 -13.88
C ASN A 44 3.09 -11.31 -13.41
N ALA A 45 2.76 -11.21 -12.11
CA ALA A 45 2.08 -10.03 -11.57
C ALA A 45 2.93 -8.76 -11.68
N ALA A 46 4.24 -8.86 -11.45
CA ALA A 46 5.17 -7.75 -11.59
C ALA A 46 5.26 -7.27 -13.05
N ILE A 47 5.34 -8.18 -14.03
CA ILE A 47 5.34 -7.86 -15.47
C ILE A 47 4.08 -7.07 -15.84
N LEU A 48 2.90 -7.59 -15.50
CA LEU A 48 1.64 -6.91 -15.86
C LEU A 48 1.56 -5.49 -15.27
N ARG A 49 2.07 -5.30 -14.05
CA ARG A 49 2.15 -3.99 -13.40
C ARG A 49 3.18 -3.06 -14.05
N ILE A 50 4.36 -3.56 -14.43
CA ILE A 50 5.43 -2.77 -15.06
C ILE A 50 5.02 -2.29 -16.46
N TYR A 51 4.35 -3.17 -17.22
CA TYR A 51 3.86 -2.82 -18.56
C TYR A 51 2.69 -1.84 -18.49
N ALA A 52 1.80 -1.96 -17.49
CA ALA A 52 0.70 -1.03 -17.25
C ALA A 52 -0.13 -0.71 -18.52
N GLY A 53 -0.38 -1.74 -19.34
CA GLY A 53 -1.12 -1.61 -20.61
C GLY A 53 -0.25 -1.34 -21.85
N ARG A 54 1.04 -1.05 -21.70
CA ARG A 54 1.99 -0.96 -22.82
C ARG A 54 2.25 -2.34 -23.42
N GLU A 55 2.60 -2.37 -24.70
CA GLU A 55 2.91 -3.60 -25.45
C GLU A 55 4.38 -3.98 -25.38
N CYS A 56 5.26 -2.98 -25.52
CA CYS A 56 6.70 -3.14 -25.54
C CYS A 56 7.35 -2.19 -24.53
N LEU A 57 8.46 -2.61 -23.93
CA LEU A 57 9.30 -1.78 -23.08
C LEU A 57 10.75 -1.87 -23.54
N THR A 58 11.42 -0.72 -23.62
CA THR A 58 12.87 -0.64 -23.87
C THR A 58 13.67 -0.75 -22.58
N VAL A 59 15.00 -0.72 -22.66
CA VAL A 59 15.88 -0.65 -21.48
C VAL A 59 15.57 0.60 -20.65
N ALA A 60 15.38 1.75 -21.30
CA ALA A 60 15.05 3.00 -20.63
C ALA A 60 13.71 2.91 -19.86
N ASP A 61 12.68 2.29 -20.46
CA ASP A 61 11.40 2.06 -19.79
C ASP A 61 11.52 1.18 -18.54
N LEU A 62 12.35 0.13 -18.60
CA LEU A 62 12.58 -0.77 -17.48
C LEU A 62 13.33 -0.07 -16.34
N LEU A 63 14.29 0.80 -16.66
CA LEU A 63 14.98 1.63 -15.66
C LEU A 63 14.02 2.64 -15.01
N ALA A 64 13.12 3.25 -15.78
CA ALA A 64 12.08 4.11 -15.24
C ALA A 64 11.13 3.35 -14.30
N ALA A 65 10.74 2.13 -14.68
CA ALA A 65 9.94 1.26 -13.82
C ALA A 65 10.70 0.87 -12.52
N ALA A 66 12.00 0.60 -12.61
CA ALA A 66 12.83 0.34 -11.44
C ALA A 66 12.88 1.56 -10.51
N ALA A 67 13.05 2.78 -11.05
CA ALA A 67 13.01 4.02 -10.27
C ALA A 67 11.68 4.19 -9.51
N ALA A 68 10.55 3.94 -10.17
CA ALA A 68 9.23 4.01 -9.54
C ALA A 68 9.04 3.01 -8.38
N LEU A 69 9.74 1.87 -8.39
CA LEU A 69 9.69 0.87 -7.31
C LEU A 69 10.51 1.26 -6.08
N GLN A 70 11.49 2.16 -6.20
CA GLN A 70 12.38 2.53 -5.10
C GLN A 70 11.63 3.29 -3.99
N GLY A 71 10.89 4.34 -4.37
CA GLY A 71 10.25 5.29 -3.45
C GLY A 71 9.51 4.62 -2.27
N PRO A 72 8.51 3.77 -2.52
CA PRO A 72 7.72 3.17 -1.44
C PRO A 72 8.46 2.06 -0.66
N ARG A 73 9.61 1.57 -1.13
CA ARG A 73 10.29 0.40 -0.54
C ARG A 73 11.66 0.68 0.06
N GLY A 74 12.21 1.88 -0.17
CA GLY A 74 13.57 2.23 0.28
C GLY A 74 14.65 1.35 -0.37
N TRP A 75 14.41 0.86 -1.58
CA TRP A 75 15.36 0.01 -2.31
C TRP A 75 16.48 0.86 -2.92
N SER A 76 17.70 0.34 -2.94
CA SER A 76 18.79 0.99 -3.69
C SER A 76 18.49 0.96 -5.20
N PRO A 77 19.03 1.92 -5.97
CA PRO A 77 18.84 1.95 -7.42
C PRO A 77 19.22 0.65 -8.13
N SER A 78 20.39 0.11 -7.79
CA SER A 78 20.91 -1.13 -8.39
C SER A 78 20.08 -2.35 -8.02
N PHE A 79 19.53 -2.41 -6.79
CA PHE A 79 18.65 -3.50 -6.39
C PHE A 79 17.29 -3.45 -7.09
N ALA A 80 16.69 -2.27 -7.24
CA ALA A 80 15.45 -2.14 -7.98
C ALA A 80 15.61 -2.54 -9.45
N ALA A 81 16.75 -2.17 -10.06
CA ALA A 81 17.08 -2.54 -11.43
C ALA A 81 17.37 -4.05 -11.59
N ASP A 82 18.12 -4.66 -10.68
CA ASP A 82 18.34 -6.11 -10.63
C ASP A 82 17.00 -6.88 -10.48
N TYR A 83 16.11 -6.40 -9.60
CA TYR A 83 14.78 -7.00 -9.43
C TYR A 83 13.96 -6.95 -10.72
N VAL A 84 13.90 -5.80 -11.39
CA VAL A 84 13.19 -5.64 -12.67
C VAL A 84 13.81 -6.55 -13.73
N GLY A 85 15.14 -6.62 -13.81
CA GLY A 85 15.83 -7.48 -14.76
C GLY A 85 15.56 -8.96 -14.55
N ASN A 86 15.50 -9.40 -13.29
CA ASN A 86 15.09 -10.76 -12.94
C ASN A 86 13.64 -11.04 -13.32
N VAL A 87 12.73 -10.08 -13.10
CA VAL A 87 11.32 -10.19 -13.52
C VAL A 87 11.23 -10.36 -15.05
N VAL A 88 12.00 -9.60 -15.83
CA VAL A 88 12.06 -9.73 -17.30
C VAL A 88 12.66 -11.07 -17.72
N ALA A 89 13.76 -11.52 -17.11
CA ALA A 89 14.38 -12.81 -17.38
C ALA A 89 13.39 -13.97 -17.18
N TRP A 90 12.67 -13.96 -16.05
CA TRP A 90 11.62 -14.93 -15.78
C TRP A 90 10.44 -14.79 -16.75
N GLY A 91 10.06 -13.57 -17.11
CA GLY A 91 9.03 -13.32 -18.13
C GLY A 91 9.35 -14.01 -19.45
N LYS A 92 10.61 -13.95 -19.89
CA LYS A 92 11.08 -14.65 -21.09
C LYS A 92 10.99 -16.16 -20.95
N GLU A 93 11.53 -16.72 -19.87
CA GLU A 93 11.54 -18.16 -19.66
C GLU A 93 10.12 -18.74 -19.53
N LEU A 94 9.20 -18.01 -18.90
CA LEU A 94 7.81 -18.41 -18.74
C LEU A 94 6.97 -18.21 -20.01
N GLY A 95 7.55 -17.68 -21.09
CA GLY A 95 6.85 -17.36 -22.34
C GLY A 95 5.84 -16.22 -22.22
N LEU A 96 6.01 -15.35 -21.22
CA LEU A 96 5.18 -14.15 -21.02
C LEU A 96 5.70 -12.96 -21.82
N LEU A 97 7.01 -12.93 -22.07
CA LEU A 97 7.71 -11.89 -22.82
C LEU A 97 8.48 -12.50 -23.97
N GLU A 98 8.52 -11.77 -25.08
CA GLU A 98 9.38 -12.06 -26.21
C GLU A 98 10.35 -10.89 -26.40
N GLU A 99 11.62 -11.19 -26.68
CA GLU A 99 12.61 -10.16 -26.98
C GLU A 99 12.39 -9.68 -28.42
N ALA A 100 12.20 -8.39 -28.60
CA ALA A 100 12.05 -7.74 -29.89
C ALA A 100 13.28 -6.88 -30.16
N SER A 101 13.78 -6.95 -31.39
CA SER A 101 15.01 -6.28 -31.83
C SER A 101 14.78 -5.41 -33.07
N ASP A 102 13.59 -4.85 -33.22
CA ASP A 102 13.22 -3.94 -34.31
C ASP A 102 13.78 -2.53 -34.03
N GLY A 103 15.11 -2.43 -33.84
CA GLY A 103 15.82 -1.20 -33.46
C GLY A 103 16.42 -1.29 -32.06
N GLU A 104 15.88 -0.52 -31.11
CA GLU A 104 16.31 -0.59 -29.70
C GLU A 104 15.88 -1.92 -29.08
N ARG A 105 16.76 -2.53 -28.28
CA ARG A 105 16.47 -3.76 -27.55
C ARG A 105 15.24 -3.56 -26.66
N SER A 106 14.20 -4.32 -26.93
CA SER A 106 12.93 -4.23 -26.21
C SER A 106 12.35 -5.60 -25.90
N TRP A 107 11.35 -5.61 -25.03
CA TRP A 107 10.60 -6.80 -24.66
C TRP A 107 9.13 -6.55 -24.91
N ARG A 108 8.49 -7.46 -25.64
CA ARG A 108 7.08 -7.44 -25.99
C ARG A 108 6.29 -8.36 -25.07
N LEU A 109 5.18 -7.87 -24.54
CA LEU A 109 4.25 -8.65 -23.73
C LEU A 109 3.38 -9.56 -24.62
N ILE A 110 3.41 -10.86 -24.35
CA ILE A 110 2.65 -11.85 -25.13
C ILE A 110 1.23 -12.04 -24.58
N GLU A 111 1.07 -12.02 -23.26
CA GLU A 111 -0.24 -12.20 -22.61
C GLU A 111 -0.49 -11.09 -21.59
N ARG A 112 -1.61 -10.39 -21.75
CA ARG A 112 -2.03 -9.26 -20.91
C ARG A 112 -2.80 -9.69 -19.66
N SER A 113 -3.17 -10.96 -19.60
CA SER A 113 -3.87 -11.55 -18.46
C SER A 113 -2.90 -12.35 -17.57
N PRO A 114 -3.24 -12.57 -16.29
CA PRO A 114 -2.48 -13.50 -15.46
C PRO A 114 -2.47 -14.91 -16.07
N VAL A 115 -1.27 -15.48 -16.26
CA VAL A 115 -1.03 -16.87 -16.66
C VAL A 115 -0.72 -17.74 -15.45
N PHE A 116 -0.11 -17.16 -14.41
CA PHE A 116 0.22 -17.83 -13.16
C PHE A 116 -0.39 -17.08 -11.97
N GLU A 117 -0.98 -17.83 -11.03
CA GLU A 117 -1.49 -17.29 -9.76
C GLU A 117 -1.06 -18.13 -8.56
N ILE A 118 -1.08 -17.52 -7.38
CA ILE A 118 -0.96 -18.24 -6.11
C ILE A 118 -2.34 -18.72 -5.65
N ILE A 119 -2.56 -20.03 -5.68
CA ILE A 119 -3.78 -20.68 -5.23
C ILE A 119 -3.43 -21.68 -4.13
N GLY A 120 -4.00 -21.50 -2.93
CA GLY A 120 -3.71 -22.37 -1.78
C GLY A 120 -2.23 -22.39 -1.38
N GLY A 121 -1.53 -21.26 -1.55
CA GLY A 121 -0.09 -21.13 -1.24
C GLY A 121 0.84 -21.75 -2.27
N ARG A 122 0.33 -22.19 -3.43
CA ARG A 122 1.13 -22.77 -4.52
C ARG A 122 0.97 -21.94 -5.78
N CYS A 123 2.06 -21.79 -6.53
CA CYS A 123 2.00 -21.24 -7.88
C CYS A 123 1.35 -22.26 -8.80
N VAL A 124 0.30 -21.84 -9.51
CA VAL A 124 -0.47 -22.66 -10.43
C VAL A 124 -0.64 -21.90 -11.73
N ARG A 125 -0.49 -22.59 -12.86
CA ARG A 125 -0.83 -22.04 -14.18
C ARG A 125 -2.35 -21.97 -14.31
N VAL A 126 -2.88 -20.79 -14.58
CA VAL A 126 -4.31 -20.51 -14.70
C VAL A 126 -4.78 -20.31 -16.14
N ARG A 127 -3.85 -20.19 -17.10
CA ARG A 127 -4.14 -19.99 -18.51
C ARG A 127 -3.25 -20.83 -19.43
N GLY A 128 -3.76 -21.19 -20.60
CA GLY A 128 -3.06 -22.01 -21.59
C GLY A 128 -3.03 -23.48 -21.19
N LEU A 129 -4.09 -23.93 -20.49
CA LEU A 129 -4.35 -25.32 -20.17
C LEU A 129 -5.21 -25.95 -21.29
N PRO A 130 -5.23 -27.30 -21.41
CA PRO A 130 -6.21 -27.98 -22.26
C PRO A 130 -7.65 -27.60 -21.90
N ASP A 131 -8.56 -27.57 -22.88
CA ASP A 131 -9.90 -26.96 -22.74
C ASP A 131 -10.68 -27.43 -21.49
N ALA A 132 -10.70 -28.73 -21.21
CA ALA A 132 -11.41 -29.29 -20.06
C ALA A 132 -10.80 -28.82 -18.72
N GLU A 133 -9.48 -28.74 -18.65
CA GLU A 133 -8.76 -28.23 -17.48
C GLU A 133 -8.92 -26.70 -17.36
N GLN A 134 -8.86 -25.98 -18.47
CA GLN A 134 -9.04 -24.54 -18.54
C GLN A 134 -10.44 -24.14 -18.03
N ALA A 135 -11.49 -24.84 -18.45
CA ALA A 135 -12.85 -24.60 -17.96
C ALA A 135 -12.99 -24.84 -16.44
N THR A 136 -12.32 -25.86 -15.91
CA THR A 136 -12.29 -26.15 -14.47
C THR A 136 -11.51 -25.10 -13.69
N MET A 137 -10.36 -24.68 -14.22
CA MET A 137 -9.54 -23.64 -13.62
C MET A 137 -10.24 -22.29 -13.63
N ASN A 138 -10.90 -21.91 -14.74
CA ASN A 138 -11.68 -20.68 -14.84
C ASN A 138 -12.79 -20.62 -13.77
N ARG A 139 -13.52 -21.72 -13.56
CA ARG A 139 -14.53 -21.82 -12.50
C ARG A 139 -13.92 -21.62 -11.11
N LYS A 140 -12.76 -22.25 -10.86
CA LYS A 140 -12.03 -22.14 -9.59
C LYS A 140 -11.54 -20.71 -9.33
N VAL A 141 -10.89 -20.09 -10.32
CA VAL A 141 -10.38 -18.72 -10.26
C VAL A 141 -11.53 -17.73 -10.07
N ALA A 142 -12.62 -17.85 -10.82
CA ALA A 142 -13.81 -17.01 -10.64
C ALA A 142 -14.40 -17.12 -9.22
N SER A 143 -14.48 -18.33 -8.67
CA SER A 143 -14.93 -18.55 -7.29
C SER A 143 -13.99 -17.89 -6.26
N LEU A 144 -12.68 -18.00 -6.45
CA LEU A 144 -11.68 -17.35 -5.60
C LEU A 144 -11.74 -15.82 -5.69
N HIS A 145 -11.93 -15.24 -6.88
CA HIS A 145 -12.10 -13.80 -7.03
C HIS A 145 -13.37 -13.31 -6.32
N ARG A 146 -14.49 -14.01 -6.46
CA ARG A 146 -15.72 -13.68 -5.70
C ARG A 146 -15.46 -13.71 -4.20
N ARG A 147 -14.81 -14.77 -3.69
CA ARG A 147 -14.46 -14.88 -2.27
C ARG A 147 -13.52 -13.76 -1.82
N ARG A 148 -12.47 -13.45 -2.60
CA ARG A 148 -11.54 -12.35 -2.32
C ARG A 148 -12.26 -11.01 -2.28
N ALA A 149 -13.16 -10.74 -3.23
CA ALA A 149 -13.98 -9.52 -3.26
C ALA A 149 -14.91 -9.42 -2.04
N THR A 150 -15.55 -10.51 -1.63
CA THR A 150 -16.38 -10.54 -0.40
C THR A 150 -15.54 -10.25 0.85
N LEU A 151 -14.35 -10.86 0.96
CA LEU A 151 -13.44 -10.63 2.09
C LEU A 151 -12.91 -9.19 2.09
N ALA A 152 -12.59 -8.63 0.93
CA ALA A 152 -12.16 -7.24 0.78
C ALA A 152 -13.27 -6.27 1.22
N ARG A 153 -14.51 -6.48 0.79
CA ARG A 153 -15.68 -5.71 1.24
C ARG A 153 -15.87 -5.79 2.75
N ALA A 154 -15.82 -6.99 3.31
CA ALA A 154 -15.93 -7.19 4.76
C ALA A 154 -14.80 -6.49 5.54
N ALA A 155 -13.58 -6.48 4.99
CA ALA A 155 -12.45 -5.76 5.57
C ALA A 155 -12.66 -4.24 5.50
N ALA A 156 -13.09 -3.71 4.35
CA ALA A 156 -13.43 -2.30 4.19
C ALA A 156 -14.54 -1.88 5.16
N ASP A 157 -15.61 -2.66 5.32
CA ASP A 157 -16.68 -2.39 6.29
C ASP A 157 -16.19 -2.39 7.75
N LYS A 158 -15.19 -3.21 8.07
CA LYS A 158 -14.58 -3.21 9.41
C LYS A 158 -13.78 -1.92 9.64
N VAL A 159 -13.02 -1.49 8.65
CA VAL A 159 -12.26 -0.22 8.69
C VAL A 159 -13.23 0.96 8.78
N ARG A 160 -14.28 0.99 7.95
CA ARG A 160 -15.31 2.03 7.96
C ARG A 160 -15.96 2.18 9.34
N ARG A 161 -16.32 1.06 9.98
CA ARG A 161 -16.85 1.06 11.36
C ARG A 161 -15.85 1.59 12.38
N ARG A 162 -14.57 1.21 12.26
CA ARG A 162 -13.51 1.70 13.15
C ARG A 162 -13.29 3.20 12.99
N VAL A 163 -13.14 3.68 11.76
CA VAL A 163 -12.98 5.11 11.46
C VAL A 163 -14.22 5.88 11.90
N GLY A 164 -15.42 5.38 11.63
CA GLY A 164 -16.67 6.00 12.08
C GLY A 164 -16.73 6.16 13.61
N SER A 165 -16.39 5.12 14.36
CA SER A 165 -16.32 5.19 15.82
C SER A 165 -15.26 6.20 16.32
N LEU A 166 -14.14 6.35 15.62
CA LEU A 166 -13.15 7.38 15.94
C LEU A 166 -13.68 8.79 15.65
N LEU A 167 -14.35 8.99 14.52
CA LEU A 167 -14.97 10.26 14.18
C LEU A 167 -16.08 10.63 15.17
N ASP A 168 -16.87 9.65 15.64
CA ASP A 168 -17.89 9.88 16.67
C ASP A 168 -17.28 10.36 17.99
N ARG A 169 -16.13 9.79 18.38
CA ARG A 169 -15.37 10.28 19.55
C ARG A 169 -14.86 11.70 19.35
N LEU A 170 -14.32 12.00 18.16
CA LEU A 170 -13.89 13.34 17.81
C LEU A 170 -15.07 14.34 17.83
N ALA A 171 -16.26 13.91 17.43
CA ALA A 171 -17.47 14.73 17.47
C ALA A 171 -17.82 15.23 18.86
N VAL A 172 -17.65 14.37 19.87
CA VAL A 172 -17.95 14.72 21.27
C VAL A 172 -17.05 15.87 21.76
N VAL A 173 -15.79 15.93 21.30
CA VAL A 173 -14.81 16.89 21.81
C VAL A 173 -14.57 18.09 20.91
N ARG A 174 -14.73 17.93 19.58
CA ARG A 174 -14.37 18.94 18.58
C ARG A 174 -14.92 18.63 17.17
N TRP A 175 -16.24 18.59 17.01
CA TRP A 175 -16.87 18.26 15.72
C TRP A 175 -16.68 19.30 14.61
N ASP A 176 -16.56 20.59 14.97
CA ASP A 176 -16.35 21.70 14.03
C ASP A 176 -14.87 21.89 13.66
N ALA A 177 -14.00 20.92 13.97
CA ALA A 177 -12.62 20.95 13.54
C ALA A 177 -12.52 20.91 12.00
N GLY A 178 -11.61 21.70 11.45
CA GLY A 178 -11.15 21.53 10.06
C GLY A 178 -10.43 20.20 9.87
N ILE A 179 -10.33 19.75 8.63
CA ILE A 179 -9.55 18.55 8.27
C ILE A 179 -8.05 18.77 8.55
N PRO A 180 -7.40 17.89 9.33
CA PRO A 180 -5.95 17.96 9.54
C PRO A 180 -5.16 17.82 8.24
N ALA A 181 -4.06 18.56 8.10
CA ALA A 181 -3.22 18.53 6.90
C ALA A 181 -2.62 17.13 6.65
N GLU A 182 -2.35 16.39 7.72
CA GLU A 182 -1.84 15.02 7.69
C GLU A 182 -2.83 14.05 7.03
N TRP A 183 -4.13 14.33 7.12
CA TRP A 183 -5.15 13.51 6.48
C TRP A 183 -5.18 13.72 4.96
N LEU A 184 -4.84 14.93 4.49
CA LEU A 184 -4.82 15.26 3.05
C LEU A 184 -3.78 14.45 2.27
N VAL A 185 -2.73 13.96 2.93
CA VAL A 185 -1.76 13.02 2.33
C VAL A 185 -2.44 11.75 1.83
N PHE A 186 -3.54 11.34 2.46
CA PHE A 186 -4.32 10.15 2.09
C PHE A 186 -5.55 10.52 1.26
N LEU A 187 -6.24 11.58 1.66
CA LEU A 187 -7.51 12.01 1.12
C LEU A 187 -7.38 12.84 -0.18
N GLY A 188 -6.18 13.32 -0.48
CA GLY A 188 -5.94 14.36 -1.49
C GLY A 188 -6.46 15.72 -1.05
N ASP A 189 -6.55 16.65 -2.00
CA ASP A 189 -6.95 18.04 -1.72
C ASP A 189 -8.47 18.24 -1.67
N GLN A 190 -9.28 17.23 -2.02
CA GLN A 190 -10.73 17.36 -2.12
C GLN A 190 -11.42 17.84 -0.83
N PRO A 191 -11.09 17.34 0.37
CA PRO A 191 -11.71 17.82 1.61
C PRO A 191 -10.95 18.99 2.25
N ALA A 192 -9.97 19.59 1.56
CA ALA A 192 -9.22 20.72 2.10
C ALA A 192 -10.17 21.91 2.37
N GLY A 193 -10.08 22.48 3.58
CA GLY A 193 -10.94 23.58 4.02
C GLY A 193 -12.35 23.16 4.50
N MET A 194 -12.73 21.90 4.35
CA MET A 194 -13.99 21.39 4.93
C MET A 194 -13.85 21.15 6.44
N GLN A 195 -14.98 21.11 7.14
CA GLN A 195 -15.03 20.58 8.50
C GLN A 195 -15.13 19.04 8.49
N VAL A 196 -14.61 18.40 9.54
CA VAL A 196 -14.69 16.94 9.72
C VAL A 196 -16.11 16.42 9.57
N LYS A 197 -17.11 17.16 10.09
CA LYS A 197 -18.53 16.79 9.99
C LYS A 197 -19.05 16.76 8.56
N GLU A 198 -18.60 17.71 7.73
CA GLU A 198 -19.02 17.86 6.33
C GLU A 198 -18.38 16.79 5.46
N ALA A 199 -17.09 16.49 5.71
CA ALA A 199 -16.35 15.48 4.98
C ALA A 199 -16.58 14.04 5.50
N ARG A 200 -17.43 13.82 6.52
CA ARG A 200 -17.57 12.50 7.17
C ARG A 200 -17.81 11.37 6.19
N GLY A 201 -18.76 11.53 5.26
CA GLY A 201 -19.06 10.51 4.25
C GLY A 201 -17.86 10.20 3.36
N PHE A 202 -17.10 11.23 2.98
CA PHE A 202 -15.89 11.11 2.19
C PHE A 202 -14.79 10.35 2.95
N ILE A 203 -14.53 10.74 4.19
CA ILE A 203 -13.53 10.12 5.08
C ILE A 203 -13.82 8.61 5.28
N LEU A 204 -15.10 8.23 5.37
CA LEU A 204 -15.54 6.85 5.55
C LEU A 204 -15.45 5.97 4.29
N ALA A 205 -15.41 6.59 3.10
CA ALA A 205 -15.34 5.88 1.82
C ALA A 205 -13.93 5.88 1.22
N ALA A 206 -13.07 6.81 1.64
CA ALA A 206 -11.76 7.04 1.03
C ALA A 206 -10.87 5.78 0.93
N HIS A 207 -11.01 4.86 1.87
CA HIS A 207 -10.15 3.68 1.98
C HIS A 207 -10.64 2.44 1.23
N ASP A 208 -11.76 2.50 0.50
CA ASP A 208 -12.43 1.31 -0.07
C ASP A 208 -11.52 0.52 -1.03
N ASP A 209 -10.64 1.22 -1.77
CA ASP A 209 -9.73 0.63 -2.75
C ASP A 209 -8.24 0.71 -2.35
N TRP A 210 -7.94 1.10 -1.11
CA TRP A 210 -6.55 1.25 -0.66
C TRP A 210 -5.88 -0.08 -0.35
N GLU A 211 -4.55 -0.11 -0.57
CA GLU A 211 -3.74 -1.23 -0.10
C GLU A 211 -3.76 -1.34 1.43
N PRO A 212 -3.75 -2.54 2.03
CA PRO A 212 -3.87 -2.73 3.47
C PRO A 212 -2.85 -1.94 4.31
N ALA A 213 -1.64 -1.74 3.78
CA ALA A 213 -0.61 -0.95 4.46
C ALA A 213 -0.97 0.54 4.54
N VAL A 214 -1.55 1.10 3.46
CA VAL A 214 -2.03 2.48 3.40
C VAL A 214 -3.23 2.64 4.32
N THR A 215 -4.21 1.72 4.25
CA THR A 215 -5.38 1.71 5.15
C THR A 215 -4.98 1.66 6.62
N LYS A 216 -3.98 0.83 6.97
CA LYS A 216 -3.48 0.75 8.34
C LYS A 216 -2.86 2.07 8.82
N ARG A 217 -2.04 2.71 7.98
CA ARG A 217 -1.44 4.02 8.28
C ARG A 217 -2.54 5.07 8.48
N TRP A 218 -3.48 5.14 7.55
CA TRP A 218 -4.64 6.02 7.64
C TRP A 218 -5.40 5.89 8.96
N VAL A 219 -5.79 4.67 9.34
CA VAL A 219 -6.48 4.43 10.61
C VAL A 219 -5.65 4.91 11.80
N GLY A 220 -4.32 4.69 11.75
CA GLY A 220 -3.39 5.17 12.76
C GLY A 220 -3.36 6.69 12.88
N GLU A 221 -3.38 7.42 11.76
CA GLU A 221 -3.43 8.88 11.75
C GLU A 221 -4.74 9.41 12.35
N VAL A 222 -5.89 8.87 11.95
CA VAL A 222 -7.19 9.25 12.53
C VAL A 222 -7.20 9.00 14.04
N GLU A 223 -6.69 7.86 14.48
CA GLU A 223 -6.61 7.51 15.90
C GLU A 223 -5.69 8.44 16.70
N ALA A 224 -4.54 8.82 16.12
CA ALA A 224 -3.63 9.79 16.71
C ALA A 224 -4.28 11.17 16.88
N THR A 225 -4.96 11.67 15.84
CA THR A 225 -5.69 12.95 15.88
C THR A 225 -6.77 12.93 16.96
N VAL A 226 -7.58 11.87 17.02
CA VAL A 226 -8.66 11.76 18.03
C VAL A 226 -8.09 11.72 19.44
N THR A 227 -7.03 10.95 19.65
CA THR A 227 -6.37 10.85 20.96
C THR A 227 -5.79 12.19 21.41
N ALA A 228 -5.19 12.96 20.48
CA ALA A 228 -4.71 14.31 20.77
C ALA A 228 -5.87 15.25 21.14
N ALA A 229 -6.95 15.24 20.37
CA ALA A 229 -8.12 16.09 20.62
C ALA A 229 -8.81 15.78 21.98
N GLU A 230 -8.88 14.51 22.36
CA GLU A 230 -9.40 14.10 23.67
C GLU A 230 -8.52 14.58 24.82
N ARG A 231 -7.19 14.47 24.69
CA ARG A 231 -6.26 15.01 25.69
C ARG A 231 -6.39 16.52 25.83
N ASP A 232 -6.45 17.24 24.72
CA ASP A 232 -6.64 18.70 24.73
C ASP A 232 -7.99 19.10 25.35
N ALA A 233 -9.04 18.30 25.15
CA ALA A 233 -10.34 18.55 25.77
C ALA A 233 -10.30 18.38 27.29
N VAL A 234 -9.58 17.38 27.81
CA VAL A 234 -9.37 17.20 29.25
C VAL A 234 -8.63 18.39 29.85
N VAL A 235 -7.51 18.79 29.23
CA VAL A 235 -6.72 19.94 29.70
C VAL A 235 -7.55 21.22 29.70
N ARG A 236 -8.35 21.47 28.65
CA ARG A 236 -9.25 22.64 28.59
C ARG A 236 -10.31 22.62 29.68
N ARG A 237 -10.87 21.45 30.01
CA ARG A 237 -11.86 21.30 31.07
C ARG A 237 -11.25 21.61 32.45
N GLU A 238 -10.09 21.03 32.75
CA GLU A 238 -9.37 21.27 34.01
C GLU A 238 -9.00 22.76 34.16
N ALA A 239 -8.55 23.41 33.08
CA ALA A 239 -8.28 24.84 33.09
C ALA A 239 -9.54 25.69 33.35
N ALA A 240 -10.68 25.33 32.76
CA ALA A 240 -11.95 26.02 32.98
C ALA A 240 -12.47 25.83 34.42
N GLU A 241 -12.33 24.64 34.98
CA GLU A 241 -12.67 24.35 36.38
C GLU A 241 -11.80 25.15 37.36
N ALA A 242 -10.48 25.21 37.11
CA ALA A 242 -9.56 26.01 37.92
C ALA A 242 -9.87 27.51 37.82
N ALA A 243 -10.19 28.02 36.64
CA ALA A 243 -10.60 29.42 36.44
C ALA A 243 -11.91 29.73 37.18
N SER A 244 -12.89 28.82 37.15
CA SER A 244 -14.15 28.98 37.90
C SER A 244 -13.93 28.94 39.41
N ALA A 245 -13.04 28.08 39.91
CA ALA A 245 -12.69 28.02 41.32
C ALA A 245 -11.97 29.31 41.78
N ALA A 246 -11.04 29.82 40.98
CA ALA A 246 -10.36 31.08 41.25
C ALA A 246 -11.33 32.28 41.28
N ALA A 247 -12.29 32.32 40.35
CA ALA A 247 -13.32 33.37 40.33
C ALA A 247 -14.18 33.36 41.60
N ARG A 248 -14.63 32.18 42.08
CA ARG A 248 -15.38 32.08 43.34
C ARG A 248 -14.58 32.54 44.56
N LEU A 249 -13.30 32.17 44.63
CA LEU A 249 -12.41 32.61 45.72
C LEU A 249 -12.19 34.12 45.72
N ALA A 250 -12.13 34.75 44.55
CA ALA A 250 -12.03 36.21 44.43
C ALA A 250 -13.32 36.90 44.89
N GLU A 251 -14.49 36.40 44.46
CA GLU A 251 -15.80 36.90 44.92
C GLU A 251 -15.96 36.77 46.44
N ASP A 252 -15.54 35.64 47.03
CA ASP A 252 -15.56 35.44 48.48
C ASP A 252 -14.62 36.43 49.20
N ALA A 253 -13.41 36.67 48.68
CA ALA A 253 -12.46 37.61 49.26
C ALA A 253 -12.98 39.06 49.24
N ASP A 254 -13.57 39.50 48.12
CA ASP A 254 -14.19 40.83 47.98
C ASP A 254 -15.37 41.01 48.97
N ALA A 255 -16.12 39.94 49.25
CA ALA A 255 -17.21 39.97 50.24
C ALA A 255 -16.73 40.11 51.69
N PHE A 256 -15.51 39.66 52.02
CA PHE A 256 -14.91 39.81 53.35
C PHE A 256 -14.22 41.17 53.56
N GLU A 257 -13.72 41.82 52.50
CA GLU A 257 -13.12 43.18 52.60
C GLU A 257 -14.16 44.31 52.69
N GLY A 258 -15.43 44.02 52.38
CA GLY A 258 -16.56 44.96 52.47
C GLY A 258 -17.29 45.04 53.83
N LEU A 259 -16.81 44.31 54.86
CA LEU A 259 -17.32 44.31 56.23
C LEU A 259 -16.42 45.12 57.17
#